data_AF-A0A1F4DZ64-F1
#
_entry.id   AF-A0A1F4DZ64-F1
#
_cell.length_a   1.000
_cell.length_b   1.000
_cell.length_c   1.000
_cell.angle_alpha   90.00
_cell.angle_beta   90.00
_cell.angle_gamma   90.00
#
_symmetry.space_group_name_H-M   'P 1'
#
loop_
_entity.id
_entity.type
_entity.pdbx_description
1 polymer ?
#
loop_
_entity_poly.entity_id
_entity_poly.type
_entity_poly.pdbx_seq_one_letter_code
_entity_poly.pdbx_strand_id
1 'polypeptide(L)'
;MLPRTLTTAFLFTQFILLMIVYVGILALRTGEKSYSLFSDNPRLATRNLPPLVLGFGLVTLACLAFSQGFFLLSKPILSGLELPALSRTDAFLAVFVLDIAGAGLLMAITGGSKESPFAAVLFTLPALSIFLRESPTRFFIYTGLAVVLLLLFQRPRESGRATVENPKHMLAFQLVTLGCLTLIAVIGYATRAAS
;
A
#
# COMPACT_ATOMS: atom_id res chain seq x y z
N MET A 1 23.44 -9.77 -2.72
CA MET A 1 23.07 -8.33 -2.75
C MET A 1 23.62 -7.65 -1.51
N LEU A 2 24.31 -6.52 -1.67
CA LEU A 2 24.74 -5.70 -0.53
C LEU A 2 23.50 -5.23 0.26
N PRO A 3 23.54 -5.15 1.60
CA PRO A 3 22.41 -4.71 2.44
C PRO A 3 21.81 -3.35 2.03
N ARG A 4 22.62 -2.51 1.38
CA ARG A 4 22.24 -1.20 0.86
C ARG A 4 21.25 -1.26 -0.30
N THR A 5 21.41 -2.19 -1.25
CA THR A 5 20.57 -2.23 -2.46
C THR A 5 19.13 -2.63 -2.16
N LEU A 6 18.92 -3.49 -1.16
CA LEU A 6 17.57 -3.92 -0.75
C LEU A 6 16.80 -2.83 0.00
N THR A 7 17.47 -2.01 0.82
CA THR A 7 16.81 -0.91 1.53
C THR A 7 16.34 0.17 0.55
N THR A 8 17.16 0.51 -0.44
CA THR A 8 16.78 1.43 -1.52
C THR A 8 15.65 0.87 -2.38
N ALA A 9 15.71 -0.42 -2.74
CA ALA A 9 14.63 -1.07 -3.48
C ALA A 9 13.30 -1.04 -2.70
N PHE A 10 13.34 -1.22 -1.38
CA PHE A 10 12.14 -1.17 -0.56
C PHE A 10 11.57 0.23 -0.41
N LEU A 11 12.40 1.26 -0.21
CA LEU A 11 11.99 2.65 -0.25
C LEU A 11 11.31 3.03 -1.58
N PHE A 12 11.91 2.59 -2.69
CA PHE A 12 11.35 2.82 -4.02
C PHE A 12 10.01 2.10 -4.21
N THR A 13 9.92 0.84 -3.75
CA THR A 13 8.67 0.07 -3.75
C THR A 13 7.59 0.78 -2.95
N GLN A 14 7.92 1.27 -1.75
CA GLN A 14 6.98 1.97 -0.88
C GLN A 14 6.48 3.27 -1.51
N PHE A 15 7.39 4.04 -2.11
CA PHE A 15 7.02 5.27 -2.81
C PHE A 15 6.05 4.99 -3.97
N ILE A 16 6.33 3.98 -4.80
CA ILE A 16 5.43 3.61 -5.92
C ILE A 16 4.09 3.10 -5.40
N LEU A 17 4.09 2.26 -4.36
CA LEU A 17 2.86 1.76 -3.76
C LEU A 17 1.96 2.90 -3.28
N LEU A 18 2.54 3.88 -2.57
CA LEU A 18 1.82 5.07 -2.12
C LEU A 18 1.27 5.89 -3.29
N MET A 19 2.03 6.03 -4.38
CA MET A 19 1.56 6.70 -5.60
C MET A 19 0.39 5.95 -6.24
N ILE A 20 0.44 4.62 -6.36
CA ILE A 20 -0.66 3.80 -6.87
C ILE A 20 -1.92 3.99 -6.03
N VAL A 21 -1.78 3.90 -4.69
CA VAL A 21 -2.89 4.09 -3.76
C VAL A 21 -3.47 5.50 -3.89
N TYR A 22 -2.62 6.52 -3.93
CA TYR A 22 -3.05 7.92 -4.02
C TYR A 22 -3.80 8.20 -5.33
N VAL A 23 -3.29 7.72 -6.47
CA VAL A 23 -3.96 7.82 -7.78
C VAL A 23 -5.31 7.09 -7.75
N GLY A 24 -5.38 5.90 -7.14
CA GLY A 24 -6.62 5.17 -6.92
C GLY A 24 -7.66 5.98 -6.15
N ILE A 25 -7.24 6.67 -5.07
CA ILE A 25 -8.12 7.55 -4.29
C ILE A 25 -8.60 8.74 -5.12
N LEU A 26 -7.74 9.36 -5.92
CA LEU A 26 -8.14 10.47 -6.78
C LEU A 26 -9.16 10.05 -7.84
N ALA A 27 -8.96 8.88 -8.45
CA ALA A 27 -9.90 8.30 -9.40
C ALA A 27 -11.26 8.03 -8.74
N LEU A 28 -11.26 7.43 -7.54
CA LEU A 28 -12.48 7.20 -6.75
C LEU A 28 -13.21 8.50 -6.40
N ARG A 29 -12.49 9.51 -5.89
CA ARG A 29 -13.07 10.83 -5.57
C ARG A 29 -13.76 11.47 -6.77
N THR A 30 -13.15 11.33 -7.94
CA THR A 30 -13.70 11.85 -9.20
C THR A 30 -14.97 11.10 -9.61
N GLY A 31 -15.05 9.80 -9.28
CA GLY A 31 -16.24 8.97 -9.45
C GLY A 31 -17.38 9.33 -8.51
N GLU A 32 -17.08 9.55 -7.22
CA GLU A 32 -18.07 9.91 -6.21
C GLU A 32 -18.65 11.31 -6.43
N LYS A 33 -17.83 12.31 -6.81
CA LYS A 33 -18.27 13.69 -7.08
C LYS A 33 -19.32 13.76 -8.20
N SER A 34 -19.24 12.88 -9.19
CA SER A 34 -20.22 12.80 -10.27
C SER A 34 -21.58 12.27 -9.81
N TYR A 35 -21.62 11.39 -8.79
CA TYR A 35 -22.85 10.82 -8.25
C TYR A 35 -23.47 11.67 -7.12
N SER A 36 -22.64 12.40 -6.36
CA SER A 36 -23.13 13.30 -5.30
C SER A 36 -24.03 14.44 -5.80
N LEU A 37 -24.01 14.73 -7.10
CA LEU A 37 -24.90 15.73 -7.71
C LEU A 37 -26.35 15.22 -7.86
N PHE A 38 -26.57 13.91 -7.76
CA PHE A 38 -27.88 13.26 -7.97
C PHE A 38 -28.41 12.54 -6.72
N SER A 39 -27.70 12.57 -5.59
CA SER A 39 -28.05 11.85 -4.37
C SER A 39 -28.17 12.79 -3.16
N ASP A 40 -29.31 12.73 -2.46
CA ASP A 40 -29.69 13.60 -1.33
C ASP A 40 -28.82 13.44 -0.06
N ASN A 41 -27.80 12.59 -0.07
CA ASN A 41 -26.90 12.43 1.08
C ASN A 41 -25.44 12.18 0.65
N PRO A 42 -24.70 13.21 0.21
CA PRO A 42 -23.36 13.04 -0.36
C PRO A 42 -22.29 13.03 0.74
N ARG A 43 -22.34 12.07 1.66
CA ARG A 43 -21.15 11.79 2.47
C ARG A 43 -20.17 11.02 1.60
N LEU A 44 -19.30 11.78 0.92
CA LEU A 44 -18.12 11.28 0.20
C LEU A 44 -17.28 10.46 1.18
N ALA A 45 -17.39 9.13 1.14
CA ALA A 45 -16.61 8.23 1.98
C ALA A 45 -15.10 8.45 1.74
N THR A 46 -14.74 8.91 0.53
CA THR A 46 -13.36 9.20 0.14
C THR A 46 -12.85 10.59 0.55
N ARG A 47 -13.66 11.44 1.20
CA ARG A 47 -13.23 12.82 1.54
C ARG A 47 -12.01 12.83 2.46
N ASN A 48 -11.97 11.93 3.45
CA ASN A 48 -10.92 11.90 4.47
C ASN A 48 -9.80 10.89 4.15
N LEU A 49 -9.85 10.21 2.99
CA LEU A 49 -8.85 9.21 2.62
C LEU A 49 -7.48 9.80 2.23
N PRO A 50 -7.36 10.89 1.46
CA PRO A 50 -6.06 11.46 1.12
C PRO A 50 -5.17 11.82 2.32
N PRO A 51 -5.65 12.56 3.35
CA PRO A 51 -4.81 12.86 4.51
C PRO A 51 -4.48 11.62 5.33
N LEU A 52 -5.37 10.61 5.35
CA LEU A 52 -5.11 9.34 6.02
C LEU A 52 -3.98 8.56 5.33
N VAL A 53 -4.02 8.43 4.00
CA VAL A 53 -2.95 7.77 3.25
C VAL A 53 -1.65 8.55 3.32
N LEU A 54 -1.70 9.89 3.33
CA LEU A 54 -0.51 10.69 3.54
C LEU A 54 0.09 10.43 4.94
N GLY A 55 -0.74 10.39 5.98
CA GLY A 55 -0.30 10.06 7.34
C GLY A 55 0.36 8.68 7.43
N PHE A 56 -0.31 7.64 6.90
CA PHE A 56 0.26 6.29 6.83
C PHE A 56 1.55 6.23 6.00
N GLY A 57 1.58 6.91 4.86
CA GLY A 57 2.75 7.02 4.00
C GLY A 57 3.93 7.69 4.69
N LEU A 58 3.70 8.76 5.43
CA LEU A 58 4.74 9.43 6.21
C LEU A 58 5.27 8.54 7.33
N VAL A 59 4.39 7.82 8.05
CA VAL A 59 4.83 6.89 9.10
C VAL A 59 5.66 5.74 8.53
N THR A 60 5.21 5.12 7.44
CA THR A 60 5.94 4.01 6.80
C THR A 60 7.27 4.47 6.19
N LEU A 61 7.30 5.63 5.52
CA LEU A 61 8.55 6.23 5.03
C LEU A 61 9.48 6.62 6.18
N ALA A 62 8.96 7.12 7.29
CA ALA A 62 9.76 7.42 8.47
C ALA A 62 10.40 6.15 9.05
N CYS A 63 9.66 5.05 9.19
CA CYS A 63 10.23 3.75 9.61
C CYS A 63 11.41 3.32 8.73
N LEU A 64 11.34 3.56 7.41
CA LEU A 64 12.43 3.26 6.49
C LEU A 64 13.59 4.25 6.57
N ALA A 65 13.30 5.54 6.70
CA ALA A 65 14.31 6.60 6.84
C ALA A 65 15.11 6.44 8.15
N PHE A 66 14.48 5.98 9.22
CA PHE A 66 15.14 5.67 10.49
C PHE A 66 15.70 4.25 10.56
N SER A 67 15.76 3.51 9.44
CA SER A 67 16.39 2.19 9.41
C SER A 67 17.92 2.29 9.31
N GLN A 68 18.62 1.32 9.91
CA GLN A 68 20.08 1.21 9.80
C GLN A 68 20.58 1.21 8.34
N GLY A 69 19.80 0.64 7.42
CA GLY A 69 20.14 0.60 6.00
C GLY A 69 20.19 1.99 5.36
N PHE A 70 19.27 2.88 5.74
CA PHE A 70 19.24 4.26 5.27
C PHE A 70 20.32 5.11 5.92
N PHE A 71 20.56 4.94 7.22
CA PHE A 71 21.65 5.64 7.92
C PHE A 71 23.02 5.39 7.29
N LEU A 72 23.29 4.17 6.82
CA LEU A 72 24.53 3.87 6.13
C LEU A 72 24.68 4.59 4.78
N LEU A 73 23.58 5.02 4.14
CA LEU A 73 23.59 5.81 2.92
C LEU A 73 23.75 7.31 3.22
N SER A 74 23.15 7.79 4.31
CA SER A 74 23.16 9.21 4.71
C SER A 74 24.35 9.60 5.59
N LYS A 75 25.17 8.64 6.05
CA LYS A 75 26.42 8.88 6.82
C LYS A 75 27.35 9.96 6.26
N PRO A 76 27.60 10.06 4.93
CA PRO A 76 28.45 11.13 4.38
C PRO A 76 27.89 12.55 4.59
N ILE A 77 26.57 12.66 4.75
CA ILE A 77 25.85 13.93 4.89
C ILE A 77 25.64 14.28 6.37
N LEU A 78 25.39 13.28 7.22
CA LEU A 78 25.05 13.44 8.64
C LEU A 78 26.25 13.49 9.59
N SER A 79 27.48 13.46 9.07
CA SER A 79 28.73 13.76 9.78
C SER A 79 28.89 13.11 11.19
N GLY A 80 28.37 11.90 11.39
CA GLY A 80 28.56 11.13 12.62
C GLY A 80 27.46 11.24 13.67
N LEU A 81 26.30 11.81 13.36
CA LEU A 81 25.12 11.73 14.24
C LEU A 81 24.66 10.27 14.45
N GLU A 82 24.76 9.79 15.69
CA GLU A 82 24.22 8.49 16.11
C GLU A 82 22.76 8.67 16.54
N LEU A 83 21.84 8.48 15.59
CA LEU A 83 20.40 8.46 15.87
C LEU A 83 19.95 7.03 16.18
N PRO A 84 18.93 6.85 17.05
CA PRO A 84 18.34 5.54 17.30
C PRO A 84 17.79 4.99 15.98
N ALA A 85 18.40 3.90 15.50
CA ALA A 85 18.08 3.30 14.21
C ALA A 85 17.39 1.96 14.41
N LEU A 86 16.24 1.79 13.75
CA LEU A 86 15.56 0.50 13.69
C LEU A 86 16.44 -0.52 12.95
N SER A 87 16.45 -1.75 13.47
CA SER A 87 17.02 -2.86 12.72
C SER A 87 16.32 -2.95 11.37
N ARG A 88 17.06 -3.30 10.31
CA ARG A 88 16.48 -3.39 8.97
C ARG A 88 15.27 -4.34 8.94
N THR A 89 15.41 -5.47 9.62
CA THR A 89 14.41 -6.52 9.73
C THR A 89 13.16 -5.96 10.42
N ASP A 90 13.28 -5.17 11.49
CA ASP A 90 12.11 -4.63 12.19
C ASP A 90 11.45 -3.48 11.44
N ALA A 91 12.24 -2.63 10.78
CA ALA A 91 11.71 -1.59 9.90
C ALA A 91 10.87 -2.19 8.76
N PHE A 92 11.35 -3.28 8.16
CA PHE A 92 10.62 -3.96 7.07
C PHE A 92 9.32 -4.57 7.57
N LEU A 93 9.37 -5.25 8.72
CA LEU A 93 8.19 -5.81 9.38
C LEU A 93 7.15 -4.73 9.68
N ALA A 94 7.56 -3.63 10.30
CA ALA A 94 6.68 -2.53 10.66
C ALA A 94 5.98 -1.94 9.43
N VAL A 95 6.72 -1.69 8.35
CA VAL A 95 6.18 -1.13 7.11
C VAL A 95 5.17 -2.08 6.48
N PHE A 96 5.51 -3.36 6.30
CA PHE A 96 4.56 -4.34 5.75
C PHE A 96 3.28 -4.47 6.58
N VAL A 97 3.40 -4.52 7.91
CA VAL A 97 2.22 -4.59 8.79
C VAL A 97 1.37 -3.33 8.68
N LEU A 98 1.99 -2.15 8.65
CA LEU A 98 1.30 -0.87 8.48
C LEU A 98 0.63 -0.76 7.11
N ASP A 99 1.27 -1.21 6.04
CA ASP A 99 0.70 -1.19 4.69
C ASP A 99 -0.48 -2.15 4.57
N ILE A 100 -0.38 -3.34 5.16
CA ILE A 100 -1.48 -4.32 5.17
C ILE A 100 -2.67 -3.76 5.96
N ALA A 101 -2.42 -3.17 7.13
CA ALA A 101 -3.45 -2.51 7.93
C ALA A 101 -4.07 -1.32 7.18
N GLY A 102 -3.26 -0.50 6.53
CA GLY A 102 -3.69 0.64 5.71
C GLY A 102 -4.53 0.21 4.51
N ALA A 103 -4.10 -0.83 3.79
CA ALA A 103 -4.86 -1.41 2.68
C ALA A 103 -6.19 -2.01 3.16
N GLY A 104 -6.20 -2.70 4.31
CA GLY A 104 -7.41 -3.20 4.94
C GLY A 104 -8.37 -2.09 5.35
N LEU A 105 -7.87 -1.00 5.92
CA LEU A 105 -8.67 0.18 6.29
C LEU A 105 -9.25 0.88 5.05
N LEU A 106 -8.45 1.05 4.00
CA LEU A 106 -8.92 1.59 2.71
C LEU A 106 -10.03 0.71 2.13
N MET A 107 -9.85 -0.60 2.17
CA MET A 107 -10.85 -1.58 1.73
C MET A 107 -12.13 -1.47 2.56
N ALA A 108 -12.04 -1.33 3.88
CA ALA A 108 -13.17 -1.15 4.77
C ALA A 108 -13.98 0.12 4.45
N ILE A 109 -13.30 1.23 4.14
CA ILE A 109 -13.94 2.54 3.88
C ILE A 109 -14.57 2.59 2.48
N THR A 110 -13.98 1.93 1.49
CA THR A 110 -14.31 2.10 0.06
C THR A 110 -15.30 1.09 -0.51
N GLY A 111 -15.90 0.24 0.34
CA GLY A 111 -16.95 -0.69 -0.08
C GLY A 111 -16.72 -2.16 0.28
N GLY A 112 -15.64 -2.47 1.02
CA GLY A 112 -15.30 -3.85 1.40
C GLY A 112 -14.56 -4.60 0.31
N SER A 113 -14.33 -5.90 0.52
CA SER A 113 -13.40 -6.69 -0.31
C SER A 113 -13.86 -6.92 -1.75
N LYS A 114 -15.16 -6.84 -2.03
CA LYS A 114 -15.73 -7.11 -3.38
C LYS A 114 -15.72 -5.88 -4.28
N GLU A 115 -15.89 -4.69 -3.69
CA GLU A 115 -16.04 -3.44 -4.44
C GLU A 115 -14.78 -2.58 -4.36
N SER A 116 -13.92 -2.76 -3.35
CA SER A 116 -12.76 -1.90 -3.18
C SER A 116 -11.66 -2.16 -4.23
N PRO A 117 -11.16 -1.11 -4.90
CA PRO A 117 -9.98 -1.22 -5.77
C PRO A 117 -8.69 -1.55 -4.99
N PHE A 118 -8.68 -1.36 -3.67
CA PHE A 118 -7.51 -1.56 -2.81
C PHE A 118 -7.34 -3.02 -2.37
N ALA A 119 -8.26 -3.93 -2.73
CA ALA A 119 -8.05 -5.36 -2.53
C ALA A 119 -6.79 -5.84 -3.25
N ALA A 120 -6.48 -5.31 -4.44
CA ALA A 120 -5.27 -5.63 -5.18
C ALA A 120 -3.98 -5.27 -4.40
N VAL A 121 -3.99 -4.18 -3.64
CA VAL A 121 -2.87 -3.76 -2.77
C VAL A 121 -2.63 -4.79 -1.67
N LEU A 122 -3.71 -5.28 -1.05
CA LEU A 122 -3.65 -6.29 0.01
C LEU A 122 -3.02 -7.60 -0.46
N PHE A 123 -3.29 -8.02 -1.69
CA PHE A 123 -2.67 -9.20 -2.31
C PHE A 123 -1.25 -8.97 -2.80
N THR A 124 -0.91 -7.71 -3.11
CA THR A 124 0.42 -7.33 -3.60
C THR A 124 1.47 -7.37 -2.49
N LEU A 125 1.09 -7.00 -1.26
CA LEU A 125 2.02 -6.91 -0.13
C LEU A 125 2.71 -8.26 0.21
N PRO A 126 1.99 -9.39 0.36
CA PRO A 126 2.65 -10.68 0.54
C PRO A 126 3.60 -11.05 -0.60
N ALA A 127 3.22 -10.80 -1.85
CA ALA A 127 4.06 -11.08 -3.01
C ALA A 127 5.35 -10.24 -3.00
N LEU A 128 5.26 -8.95 -2.66
CA LEU A 128 6.42 -8.07 -2.53
C LEU A 128 7.39 -8.53 -1.44
N SER A 129 6.90 -9.12 -0.35
CA SER A 129 7.77 -9.64 0.71
C SER A 129 8.70 -10.75 0.22
N ILE A 130 8.23 -11.59 -0.71
CA ILE A 130 9.06 -12.63 -1.35
C ILE A 130 10.18 -12.00 -2.16
N PHE A 131 9.84 -11.03 -3.03
CA PHE A 131 10.84 -10.38 -3.90
C PHE A 131 11.87 -9.58 -3.11
N LEU A 132 11.47 -8.97 -1.99
CA LEU A 132 12.35 -8.23 -1.10
C LEU A 132 13.19 -9.15 -0.18
N ARG A 133 13.10 -10.47 -0.38
CA ARG A 133 13.86 -11.51 0.32
C ARG A 133 13.64 -11.51 1.83
N GLU A 134 12.40 -11.25 2.26
CA GLU A 134 12.01 -11.43 3.66
C GLU A 134 11.98 -12.91 4.04
N SER A 135 12.09 -13.20 5.34
CA SER A 135 12.05 -14.59 5.82
C SER A 135 10.70 -15.27 5.53
N PRO A 136 10.65 -16.58 5.24
CA PRO A 136 9.41 -17.30 4.96
C PRO A 136 8.35 -17.15 6.06
N THR A 137 8.75 -17.13 7.33
CA THR A 137 7.83 -16.95 8.46
C THR A 137 7.04 -15.64 8.35
N ARG A 138 7.71 -14.56 7.94
CA ARG A 138 7.08 -13.25 7.76
C ARG A 138 6.12 -13.23 6.58
N PHE A 139 6.47 -13.88 5.49
CA PHE A 139 5.56 -14.08 4.36
C PHE A 139 4.23 -14.73 4.80
N PHE A 140 4.28 -15.78 5.63
CA PHE A 140 3.07 -16.42 6.14
C PHE A 140 2.28 -15.50 7.08
N ILE A 141 2.95 -14.71 7.91
CA ILE A 141 2.30 -13.70 8.77
C ILE A 141 1.56 -12.66 7.93
N TYR A 142 2.23 -12.08 6.92
CA TYR A 142 1.65 -11.08 6.02
C TYR A 142 0.46 -11.65 5.25
N THR A 143 0.60 -12.87 4.72
CA THR A 143 -0.47 -13.58 4.01
C THR A 143 -1.66 -13.85 4.93
N GLY A 144 -1.41 -14.35 6.14
CA GLY A 144 -2.45 -14.59 7.13
C GLY A 144 -3.20 -13.31 7.50
N LEU A 145 -2.48 -12.21 7.72
CA LEU A 145 -3.08 -10.91 8.03
C LEU A 145 -3.94 -10.39 6.85
N ALA A 146 -3.43 -10.49 5.62
CA ALA A 146 -4.17 -10.14 4.42
C ALA A 146 -5.46 -10.96 4.27
N VAL A 147 -5.40 -12.29 4.49
CA VAL A 147 -6.57 -13.17 4.46
C VAL A 147 -7.59 -12.80 5.54
N VAL A 148 -7.15 -12.57 6.77
CA VAL A 148 -8.03 -12.17 7.87
C VAL A 148 -8.75 -10.86 7.54
N LEU A 149 -8.03 -9.84 7.05
CA LEU A 149 -8.64 -8.56 6.66
C LEU A 149 -9.60 -8.73 5.48
N LEU A 150 -9.24 -9.55 4.48
CA LEU A 150 -10.12 -9.87 3.35
C LEU A 150 -11.45 -10.46 3.86
N LEU A 151 -11.39 -11.47 4.72
CA LEU A 151 -12.57 -12.12 5.27
C LEU A 151 -13.38 -11.19 6.19
N LEU A 152 -12.72 -10.37 7.00
CA LEU A 152 -13.38 -9.46 7.94
C LEU A 152 -14.19 -8.38 7.22
N PHE A 153 -13.72 -7.92 6.05
CA PHE A 153 -14.39 -6.90 5.24
C PHE A 153 -15.17 -7.45 4.04
N GLN A 154 -15.51 -8.75 4.03
CA GLN A 154 -16.41 -9.37 3.04
C GLN A 154 -17.90 -9.03 3.21
N ARG A 155 -18.25 -7.97 3.96
CA ARG A 155 -19.65 -7.69 4.30
C ARG A 155 -20.49 -7.41 3.05
N PRO A 156 -21.67 -8.04 2.90
CA PRO A 156 -22.63 -7.70 1.86
C PRO A 156 -23.21 -6.33 2.17
N ARG A 157 -22.72 -5.29 1.49
CA ARG A 157 -23.33 -3.96 1.53
C ARG A 157 -24.37 -3.94 0.42
N GLU A 158 -25.66 -3.83 0.76
CA GLU A 158 -26.77 -3.74 -0.20
C GLU A 158 -26.74 -2.50 -1.12
N SER A 159 -25.68 -1.69 -1.05
CA SER A 159 -25.46 -0.49 -1.86
C SER A 159 -24.93 -0.79 -3.28
N GLY A 160 -24.64 -2.06 -3.61
CA GLY A 160 -23.84 -2.47 -4.76
C GLY A 160 -24.40 -2.23 -6.17
N ARG A 161 -25.63 -1.69 -6.33
CA ARG A 161 -26.12 -1.34 -7.69
C ARG A 161 -25.58 0.00 -8.20
N ALA A 162 -25.35 0.98 -7.32
CA ALA A 162 -24.87 2.30 -7.74
C ALA A 162 -23.35 2.34 -8.00
N THR A 163 -22.57 1.45 -7.38
CA THR A 163 -21.10 1.38 -7.53
C THR A 163 -20.65 0.61 -8.77
N VAL A 164 -21.39 -0.44 -9.16
CA VAL A 164 -21.04 -1.33 -10.29
C VAL A 164 -21.22 -0.67 -11.65
N GLU A 165 -22.15 0.28 -11.79
CA GLU A 165 -22.40 0.98 -13.06
C GLU A 165 -21.56 2.24 -13.24
N ASN A 166 -20.69 2.61 -12.29
CA ASN A 166 -19.89 3.82 -12.40
C ASN A 166 -18.57 3.55 -13.17
N PRO A 167 -18.41 4.05 -14.41
CA PRO A 167 -17.19 3.80 -15.20
C PRO A 167 -15.93 4.36 -14.55
N LYS A 168 -16.05 5.40 -13.70
CA LYS A 168 -14.92 5.98 -12.97
C LYS A 168 -14.47 5.11 -11.79
N HIS A 169 -15.41 4.39 -11.18
CA HIS A 169 -15.09 3.42 -10.13
C HIS A 169 -14.37 2.21 -10.73
N MET A 170 -14.85 1.72 -11.88
CA MET A 170 -14.16 0.70 -12.67
C MET A 170 -12.76 1.14 -13.09
N LEU A 171 -12.58 2.40 -13.49
CA LEU A 171 -11.28 2.97 -13.81
C LEU A 171 -10.34 2.98 -12.60
N ALA A 172 -10.81 3.33 -11.40
CA ALA A 172 -10.00 3.25 -10.18
C ALA A 172 -9.54 1.81 -9.90
N PHE A 173 -10.45 0.84 -10.06
CA PHE A 173 -10.12 -0.59 -9.93
C PHE A 173 -9.05 -1.04 -10.92
N GLN A 174 -9.20 -0.66 -12.19
CA GLN A 174 -8.24 -0.99 -13.24
C GLN A 174 -6.88 -0.34 -12.98
N LEU A 175 -6.84 0.94 -12.61
CA LEU A 175 -5.59 1.65 -12.32
C LEU A 175 -4.83 1.06 -11.15
N VAL A 176 -5.52 0.79 -10.03
CA VAL A 176 -4.87 0.23 -8.83
C VAL A 176 -4.38 -1.19 -9.10
N THR A 177 -5.20 -2.01 -9.75
CA THR A 177 -4.85 -3.40 -10.08
C THR A 177 -3.68 -3.46 -11.05
N LEU A 178 -3.73 -2.68 -12.14
CA LEU A 178 -2.64 -2.61 -13.12
C LEU A 178 -1.37 -2.06 -12.50
N GLY A 179 -1.47 -0.99 -11.70
CA GLY A 179 -0.33 -0.41 -10.99
C GLY A 179 0.32 -1.42 -10.05
N CYS A 180 -0.47 -2.17 -9.29
CA CYS A 180 0.01 -3.25 -8.43
C CYS A 180 0.70 -4.36 -9.22
N LEU A 181 0.11 -4.81 -10.33
CA LEU A 181 0.69 -5.82 -11.20
C LEU A 181 2.02 -5.34 -11.81
N THR A 182 2.06 -4.10 -12.30
CA THR A 182 3.29 -3.48 -12.82
C THR A 182 4.35 -3.37 -11.73
N LEU A 183 3.98 -2.98 -10.51
CA LEU A 183 4.90 -2.90 -9.39
C LEU A 183 5.51 -4.27 -9.07
N ILE A 184 4.68 -5.31 -8.95
CA ILE A 184 5.14 -6.70 -8.74
C ILE A 184 6.08 -7.12 -9.85
N ALA A 185 5.74 -6.87 -11.12
CA ALA A 185 6.56 -7.25 -12.27
C ALA A 185 7.92 -6.53 -12.28
N VAL A 186 7.93 -5.21 -12.03
CA VAL A 186 9.15 -4.39 -12.00
C VAL A 186 10.05 -4.82 -10.84
N ILE A 187 9.50 -5.00 -9.64
CA ILE A 187 10.28 -5.43 -8.48
C ILE A 187 10.76 -6.88 -8.64
N GLY A 188 9.93 -7.78 -9.16
CA GLY A 188 10.33 -9.15 -9.48
C GLY A 188 11.47 -9.20 -10.51
N TYR A 189 11.39 -8.39 -11.57
CA TYR A 189 12.45 -8.27 -12.56
C TYR A 189 13.74 -7.70 -11.95
N ALA A 190 13.66 -6.59 -11.20
CA ALA A 190 14.81 -5.94 -10.59
C ALA A 190 15.51 -6.83 -9.55
N THR A 191 14.75 -7.61 -8.78
CA THR A 191 15.28 -8.49 -7.74
C THR A 191 15.87 -9.78 -8.30
N ARG A 192 15.36 -10.27 -9.44
CA ARG A 192 15.95 -11.38 -10.22
C ARG A 192 17.20 -10.95 -10.98
N ALA A 193 17.25 -9.76 -11.55
CA ALA A 193 18.45 -9.26 -12.22
C ALA A 193 19.65 -9.09 -11.26
N ALA A 194 19.39 -9.05 -9.95
CA ALA A 194 20.39 -8.88 -8.91
C ALA A 194 20.62 -10.13 -8.03
N SER A 195 20.01 -11.28 -8.39
CA SER A 195 20.36 -12.61 -7.85
C SER A 195 21.43 -13.23 -8.72
#